data_AF-W9Z830-F1
#
_entry.id   AF-W9Z830-F1
#
_cell.length_a   1.000
_cell.length_b   1.000
_cell.length_c   1.000
_cell.angle_alpha   90.00
_cell.angle_beta   90.00
_cell.angle_gamma   90.00
#
_symmetry.space_group_name_H-M   'P 1'
#
loop_
_entity.id
_entity.type
_entity.pdbx_description
1 polymer ?
#
loop_
_entity_poly.entity_id
_entity_poly.type
_entity_poly.pdbx_seq_one_letter_code
_entity_poly.pdbx_strand_id
1 'polypeptide(L)' 'MNQQFLTLKYGNKKKLRQKLDGYFGSRNYEVVERSGNQWQVMVPRKLESTEVEGIQEYMKQHYKSTT' A
#
# COMPACT_ATOMS: atom_id res chain seq x y z
N MET A 1 7.56 -6.94 18.33
CA MET A 1 6.88 -7.27 17.05
C MET A 1 7.34 -6.24 16.03
N ASN A 2 7.94 -6.65 14.91
CA ASN A 2 8.42 -5.72 13.89
C ASN A 2 7.29 -5.46 12.89
N GLN A 3 6.60 -4.32 13.04
CA GLN A 3 5.55 -3.86 12.13
C GLN A 3 6.01 -2.57 11.46
N GLN A 4 5.64 -2.37 10.20
CA GLN A 4 5.98 -1.19 9.44
C GLN A 4 4.73 -0.56 8.85
N PHE A 5 4.63 0.76 8.92
CA PHE A 5 3.54 1.53 8.35
C PHE A 5 3.99 2.14 7.03
N LEU A 6 3.15 1.96 6.00
CA LEU A 6 3.33 2.53 4.68
C LEU A 6 2.22 3.53 4.39
N THR A 7 2.60 4.66 3.82
CA THR A 7 1.65 5.68 3.39
C THR A 7 1.53 5.65 1.87
N LEU A 8 0.38 5.20 1.37
CA LEU A 8 0.11 5.04 -0.07
C LEU A 8 -0.92 6.06 -0.54
N LYS A 9 -0.57 6.88 -1.54
CA LYS A 9 -1.51 7.80 -2.18
C LYS A 9 -2.47 7.00 -3.06
N TYR A 10 -3.71 6.80 -2.61
CA TYR A 10 -4.70 6.04 -3.39
C TYR A 10 -6.14 6.52 -3.10
N GLY A 11 -6.98 6.60 -4.13
CA GLY A 11 -8.34 7.12 -3.97
C GLY A 11 -9.33 6.12 -3.36
N ASN A 12 -9.32 4.87 -3.84
CA ASN A 12 -10.34 3.87 -3.50
C ASN A 12 -9.78 2.70 -2.67
N LYS A 13 -10.30 2.51 -1.45
CA LYS A 13 -9.91 1.44 -0.50
C LYS A 13 -9.98 0.03 -1.10
N LYS A 14 -11.05 -0.26 -1.84
CA LYS A 14 -11.30 -1.60 -2.42
C LYS A 14 -10.26 -1.94 -3.47
N LYS A 15 -9.97 -0.99 -4.36
CA LYS A 15 -8.92 -1.14 -5.38
C LYS A 15 -7.53 -1.20 -4.74
N LEU A 16 -7.26 -0.36 -3.73
CA LEU A 16 -6.01 -0.42 -2.96
C LEU A 16 -5.80 -1.82 -2.38
N ARG A 17 -6.81 -2.37 -1.68
CA ARG A 17 -6.77 -3.74 -1.16
C ARG A 17 -6.49 -4.75 -2.26
N GLN A 18 -7.21 -4.72 -3.38
CA GLN A 18 -6.95 -5.66 -4.49
C GLN A 18 -5.51 -5.58 -5.01
N LYS A 19 -4.92 -4.38 -5.06
CA LYS A 19 -3.53 -4.20 -5.50
C LYS A 19 -2.52 -4.66 -4.45
N LEU A 20 -2.77 -4.38 -3.19
CA LEU A 20 -1.97 -4.88 -2.08
C LEU A 20 -2.03 -6.41 -2.00
N ASP A 21 -3.20 -6.99 -2.26
CA ASP A 21 -3.40 -8.42 -2.31
C ASP A 21 -2.59 -9.06 -3.46
N GLY A 22 -2.54 -8.42 -4.63
CA GLY A 22 -1.70 -8.87 -5.74
C GLY A 22 -0.19 -8.73 -5.50
N TYR A 23 0.24 -7.80 -4.63
CA TYR A 23 1.66 -7.55 -4.36
C TYR A 23 2.18 -8.35 -3.14
N PHE A 24 1.50 -8.24 -2.00
CA PHE A 24 1.89 -8.89 -0.75
C PHE A 24 1.26 -10.27 -0.55
N GLY A 25 0.17 -10.58 -1.26
CA GLY A 25 -0.70 -11.71 -0.93
C GLY A 25 -1.69 -11.38 0.19
N SER A 26 -2.78 -12.15 0.24
CA SER A 26 -3.81 -11.99 1.28
C SER A 26 -3.24 -12.18 2.67
N ARG A 27 -3.67 -11.34 3.63
CA ARG A 27 -3.29 -11.34 5.06
C ARG A 27 -1.84 -10.92 5.37
N ASN A 28 -1.03 -10.53 4.39
CA ASN A 28 0.32 -10.01 4.63
C ASN A 28 0.36 -8.48 4.82
N TYR A 29 -0.80 -7.84 4.97
CA TYR A 29 -0.94 -6.41 5.19
C TYR A 29 -2.30 -6.08 5.81
N GLU A 30 -2.41 -4.90 6.41
CA GLU A 30 -3.65 -4.36 6.96
C GLU A 30 -3.79 -2.88 6.59
N VAL A 31 -4.93 -2.49 6.01
CA VAL A 31 -5.22 -1.08 5.74
C VAL A 31 -5.87 -0.48 6.99
N VAL A 32 -5.13 0.35 7.71
CA VAL A 32 -5.47 0.88 9.03
C VAL A 32 -6.39 2.09 8.90
N GLU A 33 -5.89 3.18 8.33
CA GLU A 33 -6.59 4.46 8.29
C GLU A 33 -6.42 5.18 6.94
N ARG A 34 -7.25 6.19 6.72
CA ARG A 34 -7.14 7.11 5.60
C ARG A 34 -6.88 8.51 6.14
N SER A 35 -5.78 9.10 5.70
CA SER A 35 -5.46 10.50 5.97
C SER A 35 -5.52 11.28 4.66
N GLY A 36 -6.63 12.00 4.43
CA GLY A 36 -6.87 12.74 3.19
C GLY A 36 -6.92 11.84 1.95
N ASN A 37 -5.95 11.96 1.04
CA ASN A 37 -5.80 11.13 -0.17
C ASN A 37 -4.78 10.00 -0.01
N GLN A 38 -4.35 9.73 1.22
CA GLN A 38 -3.40 8.70 1.57
C GLN A 38 -4.03 7.63 2.45
N TRP A 39 -3.61 6.38 2.25
CA TRP A 39 -3.97 5.23 3.06
C TRP A 39 -2.75 4.77 3.84
N GLN A 40 -2.95 4.54 5.12
CA GLN A 40 -1.95 3.93 5.98
C GLN A 40 -2.13 2.42 5.96
N VAL A 41 -1.07 1.71 5.58
CA VAL A 41 -1.03 0.26 5.45
C VAL A 41 0.01 -0.27 6.42
N MET A 42 -0.43 -1.06 7.39
CA MET A 42 0.44 -1.78 8.29
C MET A 42 0.85 -3.09 7.65
N VAL A 43 2.15 -3.39 7.71
CA VAL A 43 2.73 -4.64 7.24
C VAL A 43 3.39 -5.32 8.45
N PRO A 44 3.01 -6.57 8.79
CA PRO A 44 3.52 -7.28 9.97
C PRO A 44 4.93 -7.87 9.75
N ARG A 45 5.76 -7.19 8.96
CA ARG A 45 7.18 -7.49 8.75
C ARG A 45 7.93 -6.20 8.45
N LYS A 46 9.25 -6.24 8.60
CA LYS A 46 10.13 -5.16 8.15
C LYS A 46 10.26 -5.26 6.62
N LEU A 47 9.98 -4.17 5.93
CA LEU A 47 10.17 -4.07 4.49
C LEU A 47 11.53 -3.45 4.23
N GLU A 48 12.25 -3.99 3.26
CA GLU A 48 13.46 -3.35 2.78
C GLU A 48 13.12 -2.07 2.01
N SER A 49 14.04 -1.10 1.97
CA SER A 49 13.83 0.16 1.26
C SER A 49 13.40 -0.07 -0.20
N THR A 50 13.98 -1.07 -0.85
CA THR A 50 13.64 -1.50 -2.22
C THR A 50 12.20 -2.01 -2.34
N GLU A 51 11.67 -2.69 -1.33
CA GLU A 51 10.28 -3.15 -1.33
C GLU A 51 9.31 -1.97 -1.13
N VAL A 52 9.69 -1.00 -0.29
CA VAL A 52 8.92 0.23 -0.07
C VAL A 52 8.85 1.07 -1.35
N GLU A 53 9.97 1.21 -2.06
CA GLU A 53 10.01 1.89 -3.34
C GLU A 53 9.21 1.12 -4.40
N GLY A 54 9.42 -0.20 -4.48
CA GLY A 54 8.73 -1.08 -5.42
C GLY A 54 7.21 -1.04 -5.29
N ILE A 55 6.67 -1.04 -4.05
CA ILE A 55 5.23 -0.91 -3.86
C ILE A 55 4.72 0.49 -4.21
N GLN A 56 5.46 1.55 -3.87
CA GLN A 56 5.06 2.90 -4.24
C GLN A 56 5.05 3.09 -5.76
N GLU A 57 6.03 2.54 -6.47
CA GLU A 57 6.07 2.52 -7.93
C GLU A 57 4.96 1.68 -8.54
N TYR A 58 4.74 0.45 -8.04
CA TYR A 58 3.64 -0.41 -8.47
C TYR A 58 2.28 0.27 -8.33
N MET A 59 2.08 0.99 -7.22
CA MET A 59 0.86 1.76 -6.98
C MET A 59 0.74 2.98 -7.90
N LYS A 60 1.85 3.68 -8.19
CA LYS A 60 1.89 4.79 -9.16
C LYS A 60 1.52 4.32 -10.57
N GLN A 61 2.07 3.20 -11.04
CA GLN A 61 1.75 2.64 -12.36
C GLN A 61 0.27 2.27 -12.51
N HIS A 62 -0.37 1.87 -11.41
CA HIS A 62 -1.79 1.54 -11.37
C HIS A 62 -2.70 2.73 -11.02
N TYR A 63 -2.12 3.87 -10.67
CA TYR A 63 -2.83 5.12 -10.60
C TYR A 63 -2.89 5.70 -12.01
N LYS A 64 -3.96 5.42 -12.75
CA LYS A 64 -4.29 6.29 -13.88
C LYS A 64 -4.52 7.68 -13.27
N SER A 65 -3.56 8.58 -13.47
CA SER A 65 -3.80 10.02 -13.36
C SER A 65 -5.08 10.29 -14.15
N THR A 66 -6.17 10.55 -13.46
CA THR A 66 -7.32 11.20 -14.08
C THR A 66 -6.84 12.60 -14.40
N THR A 67 -6.33 12.77 -15.62
CA THR A 67 -6.17 14.06 -16.29
C THR A 67 -7.50 14.78 -16.30
#